data_AF-A0A830CJ12-F1
#
_entry.id   AF-A0A830CJ12-F1
#
_cell.length_a   1.000
_cell.length_b   1.000
_cell.length_c   1.000
_cell.angle_alpha   90.00
_cell.angle_beta   90.00
_cell.angle_gamma   90.00
#
_symmetry.space_group_name_H-M   'P 1'
#
loop_
_entity.id
_entity.type
_entity.pdbx_description
1 polymer ?
#
loop_
_entity_poly.entity_id
_entity_poly.type
_entity_poly.pdbx_seq_one_letter_code
_entity_poly.pdbx_strand_id
1 'polypeptide(L)'
;MAEAFRCGEKETQIVAARGIGKLNSQQKQKLCENGVCSLLVEMLDNQDYESIEVALFALLSLACGSDRNKVCIEKSGAIPAILKILRCQNIALMEISLTALLVLSTCSANKLRIASSGAIQLILQFLDSRFTTICISTRAKLDIISTLHNLSTCPQMISTILACGGLNTLNQLIYESEKSSDLVEKATGFWKQLFFDRKLP
;
A
#
# COMPACT_ATOMS: atom_id res chain seq x y z
N MET A 1 -16.35 18.03 -10.96
CA MET A 1 -15.21 17.37 -10.28
C MET A 1 -14.41 16.48 -11.23
N ALA A 2 -15.02 15.54 -11.97
CA ALA A 2 -14.27 14.75 -12.96
C ALA A 2 -13.64 15.60 -14.10
N GLU A 3 -14.30 16.67 -14.54
CA GLU A 3 -13.77 17.61 -15.55
C GLU A 3 -12.56 18.42 -15.04
N ALA A 4 -12.56 18.77 -13.75
CA ALA A 4 -11.45 19.49 -13.10
C ALA A 4 -10.14 18.67 -13.12
N PHE A 5 -10.24 17.34 -13.13
CA PHE A 5 -9.08 16.47 -13.29
C PHE A 5 -8.58 16.38 -14.75
N ARG A 6 -9.48 16.42 -15.74
CA ARG A 6 -9.12 16.22 -17.16
C ARG A 6 -8.55 17.45 -17.85
N CYS A 7 -9.01 18.64 -17.49
CA CYS A 7 -8.67 19.88 -18.21
C CYS A 7 -8.19 21.00 -17.28
N GLY A 8 -8.11 20.75 -15.97
CA GLY A 8 -7.67 21.76 -15.00
C GLY A 8 -6.16 21.90 -14.97
N GLU A 9 -5.68 23.12 -14.74
CA GLU A 9 -4.28 23.35 -14.34
C GLU A 9 -3.97 22.61 -13.02
N LYS A 10 -2.69 22.36 -12.74
CA LYS A 10 -2.21 21.61 -11.56
C LYS A 10 -2.95 21.98 -10.26
N GLU A 11 -3.11 23.28 -10.00
CA GLU A 11 -3.80 23.79 -8.80
C GLU A 11 -5.26 23.31 -8.72
N THR A 12 -5.96 23.31 -9.85
CA THR A 12 -7.35 22.85 -9.94
C THR A 12 -7.46 21.35 -9.66
N GLN A 13 -6.49 20.56 -10.13
CA GLN A 13 -6.41 19.12 -9.86
C GLN A 13 -6.15 18.84 -8.37
N ILE A 14 -5.24 19.59 -7.74
CA ILE A 14 -4.93 19.49 -6.30
C ILE A 14 -6.17 19.81 -5.45
N VAL A 15 -6.86 20.92 -5.75
CA VAL A 15 -8.09 21.30 -5.05
C VAL A 15 -9.17 20.24 -5.20
N ALA A 16 -9.35 19.68 -6.40
CA ALA A 16 -10.29 18.61 -6.65
C ALA A 16 -9.95 17.33 -5.87
N ALA A 17 -8.68 16.92 -5.84
CA ALA A 17 -8.20 15.76 -5.09
C ALA A 17 -8.46 15.90 -3.58
N ARG A 18 -8.14 17.06 -3.00
CA ARG A 18 -8.42 17.38 -1.58
C ARG A 18 -9.91 17.30 -1.25
N GLY A 19 -10.78 17.64 -2.20
CA GLY A 19 -12.24 17.60 -2.04
C GLY A 19 -12.82 16.19 -1.86
N ILE A 20 -12.15 15.14 -2.37
CA ILE A 20 -12.67 13.76 -2.36
C ILE A 20 -12.90 13.23 -0.94
N GLY A 21 -12.09 13.66 0.03
CA GLY A 21 -12.24 13.34 1.45
C GLY A 21 -13.62 13.64 2.03
N LYS A 22 -14.29 14.67 1.52
CA LYS A 22 -15.56 15.19 2.04
C LYS A 22 -16.80 14.50 1.47
N LEU A 23 -16.61 13.60 0.51
CA LEU A 23 -17.70 12.95 -0.22
C LEU A 23 -18.23 11.73 0.53
N ASN A 24 -19.52 11.44 0.36
CA ASN A 24 -20.11 10.20 0.86
C ASN A 24 -19.77 9.00 -0.05
N SER A 25 -20.06 7.78 0.41
CA SER A 25 -19.71 6.54 -0.29
C SER A 25 -20.30 6.45 -1.71
N GLN A 26 -21.55 6.92 -1.91
CA GLN A 26 -22.21 6.89 -3.22
C GLN A 26 -21.55 7.86 -4.20
N GLN A 27 -21.18 9.06 -3.74
CA GLN A 27 -20.45 10.04 -4.54
C GLN A 27 -19.07 9.53 -4.92
N LYS A 28 -18.32 8.95 -3.97
CA LYS A 28 -17.01 8.34 -4.22
C LYS A 28 -17.10 7.23 -5.26
N GLN A 29 -18.10 6.36 -5.15
CA GLN A 29 -18.33 5.30 -6.13
C GLN A 29 -18.59 5.87 -7.54
N LYS A 30 -19.48 6.86 -7.67
CA LYS A 30 -19.74 7.53 -8.96
C LYS A 30 -18.49 8.17 -9.56
N LEU A 31 -17.61 8.74 -8.73
CA LEU A 31 -16.33 9.28 -9.22
C LEU A 31 -15.42 8.18 -9.79
N CYS A 32 -15.30 7.04 -9.11
CA CYS A 32 -14.55 5.90 -9.61
C CYS A 32 -15.13 5.39 -10.95
N GLU A 33 -16.46 5.30 -11.06
CA GLU A 33 -17.15 4.90 -12.30
C GLU A 33 -16.90 5.90 -13.46
N ASN A 34 -16.66 7.17 -13.15
CA ASN A 34 -16.36 8.22 -14.13
C ASN A 34 -14.87 8.36 -14.47
N GLY A 35 -14.03 7.42 -14.04
CA GLY A 35 -12.60 7.36 -14.39
C GLY A 35 -11.69 8.26 -13.56
N VAL A 36 -12.14 8.76 -12.41
CA VAL A 36 -11.30 9.60 -11.53
C VAL A 36 -10.07 8.83 -11.01
N CYS A 37 -10.15 7.50 -10.86
CA CYS A 37 -9.02 6.69 -10.43
C CYS A 37 -7.82 6.80 -11.38
N SER A 38 -8.03 6.73 -12.70
CA SER A 38 -6.96 6.89 -13.69
C SER A 38 -6.29 8.25 -13.60
N LEU A 39 -7.08 9.31 -13.45
CA LEU A 39 -6.56 10.69 -13.34
C LEU A 39 -5.75 10.89 -12.06
N LEU A 40 -6.20 10.31 -10.94
CA LEU A 40 -5.42 10.34 -9.70
C LEU A 40 -4.13 9.52 -9.81
N VAL A 41 -4.14 8.40 -10.54
CA VAL A 41 -2.93 7.61 -10.80
C VAL A 41 -1.95 8.38 -11.69
N GLU A 42 -2.42 9.11 -12.69
CA GLU A 42 -1.58 10.00 -13.50
C GLU A 42 -0.91 11.09 -12.64
N MET A 43 -1.62 11.66 -11.66
CA MET A 43 -1.03 12.62 -10.72
C MET A 43 0.11 12.03 -9.87
N LEU A 44 0.17 10.71 -9.67
CA LEU A 44 1.28 10.05 -8.96
C LEU A 44 2.61 10.08 -9.73
N ASP A 45 2.56 10.31 -11.05
CA ASP A 45 3.74 10.43 -11.91
C ASP A 45 4.26 11.87 -12.05
N ASN A 46 3.60 12.84 -11.41
CA ASN A 46 4.06 14.23 -11.38
C ASN A 46 5.41 14.35 -10.66
N GLN A 47 6.21 15.35 -11.01
CA GLN A 47 7.51 15.61 -10.37
C GLN A 47 7.41 16.38 -9.04
N ASP A 48 6.19 16.56 -8.55
CA ASP A 48 5.87 17.45 -7.42
C ASP A 48 5.26 16.66 -6.26
N TYR A 49 5.87 16.78 -5.08
CA TYR A 49 5.48 15.99 -3.92
C TYR A 49 4.08 16.32 -3.39
N GLU A 50 3.63 17.57 -3.48
CA GLU A 50 2.27 17.95 -3.06
C GLU A 50 1.22 17.23 -3.92
N SER A 51 1.41 17.21 -5.24
CA SER A 51 0.52 16.53 -6.18
C SER A 51 0.43 15.03 -5.90
N ILE A 52 1.57 14.39 -5.64
CA ILE A 52 1.64 12.96 -5.30
C ILE A 52 0.92 12.70 -3.97
N GLU A 53 1.21 13.52 -2.95
CA GLU A 53 0.62 13.39 -1.61
C GLU A 53 -0.91 13.48 -1.66
N VAL A 54 -1.46 14.52 -2.31
CA VAL A 54 -2.92 14.69 -2.39
C VAL A 54 -3.58 13.59 -3.20
N ALA A 55 -2.92 13.08 -4.24
CA ALA A 55 -3.40 11.97 -5.04
C ALA A 55 -3.45 10.66 -4.22
N LEU A 56 -2.40 10.36 -3.45
CA LEU A 56 -2.39 9.21 -2.55
C LEU A 56 -3.51 9.28 -1.51
N PHE A 57 -3.71 10.43 -0.86
CA PHE A 57 -4.80 10.61 0.10
C PHE A 57 -6.19 10.51 -0.55
N ALA A 58 -6.36 11.03 -1.76
CA ALA A 58 -7.60 10.89 -2.51
C ALA A 58 -7.90 9.42 -2.85
N LEU A 59 -6.89 8.66 -3.32
CA LEU A 59 -7.02 7.22 -3.59
C LEU A 59 -7.37 6.44 -2.32
N LEU A 60 -6.71 6.71 -1.19
CA LEU A 60 -7.05 6.14 0.11
C LEU A 60 -8.50 6.42 0.51
N SER A 61 -8.95 7.65 0.32
CA SER A 61 -10.32 8.07 0.61
C SER A 61 -11.37 7.36 -0.26
N LEU A 62 -11.06 7.12 -1.55
CA LEU A 62 -11.92 6.36 -2.46
C LEU A 62 -11.95 4.86 -2.10
N ALA A 63 -10.81 4.29 -1.70
CA ALA A 63 -10.67 2.88 -1.37
C ALA A 63 -11.34 2.51 -0.03
N CYS A 64 -11.37 3.43 0.92
CA CYS A 64 -11.88 3.18 2.27
C CYS A 64 -13.34 2.69 2.23
N GLY A 65 -13.58 1.50 2.80
CA GLY A 65 -14.91 0.90 2.91
C GLY A 65 -15.54 0.41 1.60
N SER A 66 -14.81 0.37 0.47
CA SER A 66 -15.38 -0.05 -0.81
C SER A 66 -14.43 -0.95 -1.63
N ASP A 67 -14.71 -2.24 -1.64
CA ASP A 67 -13.97 -3.20 -2.48
C ASP A 67 -14.14 -2.93 -3.97
N ARG A 68 -15.32 -2.46 -4.39
CA ARG A 68 -15.56 -2.04 -5.78
C ARG A 68 -14.61 -0.91 -6.18
N ASN A 69 -14.39 0.07 -5.30
CA ASN A 69 -13.45 1.16 -5.57
C ASN A 69 -12.00 0.67 -5.54
N LYS A 70 -11.63 -0.20 -4.60
CA LYS A 70 -10.28 -0.82 -4.55
C LYS A 70 -9.94 -1.55 -5.84
N VAL A 71 -10.88 -2.28 -6.43
CA VAL A 71 -10.71 -2.94 -7.73
C VAL A 71 -10.56 -1.93 -8.86
N CYS A 72 -11.34 -0.84 -8.85
CA CYS A 72 -11.20 0.22 -9.85
C CYS A 72 -9.82 0.90 -9.79
N ILE A 73 -9.34 1.18 -8.58
CA ILE A 73 -8.02 1.77 -8.33
C ILE A 73 -6.91 0.85 -8.83
N GLU A 74 -6.99 -0.45 -8.55
CA GLU A 74 -6.02 -1.44 -9.05
C GLU A 74 -6.01 -1.47 -10.58
N LYS A 75 -7.18 -1.58 -11.23
CA LYS A 75 -7.32 -1.59 -12.69
C LYS A 75 -6.84 -0.30 -13.36
N SER A 76 -6.80 0.81 -12.62
CA SER A 76 -6.29 2.09 -13.10
C SER A 76 -4.76 2.17 -13.08
N GLY A 77 -4.05 1.11 -12.67
CA GLY A 77 -2.59 1.07 -12.64
C GLY A 77 -1.98 1.60 -11.34
N ALA A 78 -2.76 1.71 -10.26
CA ALA A 78 -2.25 2.29 -9.00
C ALA A 78 -1.10 1.49 -8.37
N ILE A 79 -1.11 0.14 -8.46
CA ILE A 79 -0.07 -0.70 -7.85
C ILE A 79 1.34 -0.35 -8.36
N PRO A 80 1.64 -0.40 -9.67
CA PRO A 80 2.98 -0.04 -10.16
C PRO A 80 3.36 1.41 -9.84
N ALA A 81 2.43 2.36 -9.90
CA ALA A 81 2.68 3.75 -9.53
C ALA A 81 3.07 3.89 -8.05
N ILE A 82 2.36 3.22 -7.15
CA ILE A 82 2.68 3.19 -5.71
C ILE A 82 4.07 2.57 -5.48
N LEU A 83 4.43 1.48 -6.17
CA LEU A 83 5.77 0.88 -6.04
C LEU A 83 6.88 1.79 -6.57
N LYS A 84 6.61 2.67 -7.54
CA LYS A 84 7.56 3.70 -7.98
C LYS A 84 7.79 4.73 -6.89
N ILE A 85 6.73 5.19 -6.21
CA ILE A 85 6.83 6.14 -5.10
C ILE A 85 7.59 5.51 -3.92
N LEU A 86 7.40 4.24 -3.62
CA LEU A 86 8.18 3.55 -2.57
C LEU A 86 9.70 3.56 -2.83
N ARG A 87 10.15 3.83 -4.06
CA ARG A 87 11.57 3.95 -4.40
C ARG A 87 12.08 5.39 -4.37
N CYS A 88 11.22 6.37 -4.09
CA CYS A 88 11.65 7.75 -3.89
C CYS A 88 12.30 7.91 -2.51
N GLN A 89 13.08 8.97 -2.31
CA GLN A 89 13.74 9.26 -1.02
C GLN A 89 12.89 10.14 -0.10
N ASN A 90 11.58 10.26 -0.35
CA ASN A 90 10.65 11.03 0.48
C ASN A 90 9.89 10.10 1.42
N ILE A 91 10.30 10.07 2.69
CA ILE A 91 9.74 9.17 3.71
C ILE A 91 8.23 9.38 3.89
N ALA A 92 7.74 10.62 3.89
CA ALA A 92 6.31 10.89 4.07
C ALA A 92 5.48 10.24 2.95
N LEU A 93 5.90 10.39 1.69
CA LEU A 93 5.22 9.79 0.54
C LEU A 93 5.33 8.25 0.56
N MET A 94 6.48 7.71 0.98
CA MET A 94 6.66 6.27 1.13
C MET A 94 5.70 5.69 2.17
N GLU A 95 5.54 6.33 3.32
CA GLU A 95 4.66 5.83 4.39
C GLU A 95 3.19 5.88 3.96
N ILE A 96 2.73 6.95 3.30
CA ILE A 96 1.38 7.02 2.74
C ILE A 96 1.18 5.93 1.67
N SER A 97 2.21 5.65 0.86
CA SER A 97 2.21 4.58 -0.15
C SER A 97 2.08 3.19 0.47
N LEU A 98 2.74 2.93 1.61
CA LEU A 98 2.59 1.69 2.37
C LEU A 98 1.17 1.54 2.92
N THR A 99 0.58 2.62 3.45
CA THR A 99 -0.82 2.62 3.87
C THR A 99 -1.78 2.36 2.70
N ALA A 100 -1.50 2.92 1.51
CA ALA A 100 -2.29 2.67 0.31
C ALA A 100 -2.24 1.19 -0.12
N LEU A 101 -1.05 0.57 -0.12
CA LEU A 101 -0.91 -0.87 -0.37
C LEU A 101 -1.67 -1.71 0.67
N LEU A 102 -1.60 -1.35 1.95
CA LEU A 102 -2.35 -2.03 3.00
C LEU A 102 -3.85 -2.00 2.69
N VAL A 103 -4.41 -0.81 2.43
CA VAL A 103 -5.84 -0.66 2.15
C VAL A 103 -6.26 -1.48 0.92
N LEU A 104 -5.47 -1.45 -0.16
CA LEU A 104 -5.75 -2.24 -1.36
C LEU A 104 -5.66 -3.75 -1.11
N SER A 105 -4.73 -4.21 -0.27
CA SER A 105 -4.54 -5.64 0.07
C SER A 105 -5.72 -6.26 0.81
N THR A 106 -6.56 -5.45 1.46
CA THR A 106 -7.78 -5.94 2.13
C THR A 106 -8.81 -6.48 1.14
N CYS A 107 -8.75 -6.08 -0.13
CA CYS A 107 -9.62 -6.61 -1.18
C CYS A 107 -9.03 -7.90 -1.74
N SER A 108 -9.74 -9.02 -1.61
CA SER A 108 -9.29 -10.32 -2.11
C SER A 108 -8.99 -10.32 -3.62
N ALA A 109 -9.73 -9.55 -4.41
CA ALA A 109 -9.52 -9.44 -5.86
C ALA A 109 -8.16 -8.80 -6.24
N ASN A 110 -7.60 -7.97 -5.36
CA ASN A 110 -6.35 -7.26 -5.62
C ASN A 110 -5.10 -8.06 -5.19
N LYS A 111 -5.24 -9.06 -4.31
CA LYS A 111 -4.10 -9.75 -3.67
C LYS A 111 -3.11 -10.36 -4.67
N LEU A 112 -3.61 -11.09 -5.67
CA LEU A 112 -2.76 -11.70 -6.70
C LEU A 112 -1.98 -10.67 -7.51
N ARG A 113 -2.62 -9.53 -7.81
CA ARG A 113 -2.00 -8.43 -8.57
C ARG A 113 -0.93 -7.73 -7.75
N ILE A 114 -1.19 -7.47 -6.47
CA ILE A 114 -0.18 -6.92 -5.56
C ILE A 114 1.02 -7.86 -5.46
N ALA A 115 0.80 -9.15 -5.24
CA ALA A 115 1.91 -10.09 -5.10
C ALA A 115 2.75 -10.24 -6.38
N SER A 116 2.10 -10.30 -7.54
CA SER A 116 2.78 -10.45 -8.83
C SER A 116 3.52 -9.18 -9.28
N SER A 117 3.33 -8.05 -8.60
CA SER A 117 3.96 -6.77 -8.93
C SER A 117 5.38 -6.59 -8.36
N GLY A 118 5.86 -7.54 -7.56
CA GLY A 118 7.11 -7.42 -6.81
C GLY A 118 6.97 -6.63 -5.49
N ALA A 119 5.74 -6.27 -5.10
CA ALA A 119 5.48 -5.54 -3.86
C ALA A 119 6.02 -6.26 -2.62
N ILE A 120 5.87 -7.59 -2.54
CA ILE A 120 6.31 -8.40 -1.39
C ILE A 120 7.80 -8.23 -1.11
N GLN A 121 8.64 -8.37 -2.16
CA GLN A 121 10.08 -8.21 -2.03
C GLN A 121 10.44 -6.78 -1.60
N LEU A 122 9.82 -5.78 -2.24
CA LEU A 122 10.12 -4.38 -1.96
C LEU A 122 9.76 -4.00 -0.51
N ILE A 123 8.56 -4.37 -0.03
CA ILE A 123 8.13 -3.98 1.32
C ILE A 123 8.89 -4.74 2.42
N LEU A 124 9.35 -5.97 2.16
CA LEU A 124 10.21 -6.70 3.09
C LEU A 124 11.56 -6.01 3.30
N GLN A 125 12.13 -5.38 2.27
CA GLN A 125 13.39 -4.63 2.39
C GLN A 125 13.29 -3.47 3.39
N PHE A 126 12.13 -2.83 3.54
CA PHE A 126 11.92 -1.77 4.53
C PHE A 126 11.83 -2.26 5.99
N LEU A 127 11.66 -3.56 6.20
CA LEU A 127 11.68 -4.17 7.53
C LEU A 127 13.07 -4.66 7.95
N ASP A 128 14.03 -4.70 7.02
CA ASP A 128 15.35 -5.26 7.26
C ASP A 128 16.42 -4.16 7.16
N SER A 129 16.97 -3.80 8.32
CA SER A 129 17.98 -2.75 8.52
C SER A 129 19.25 -2.95 7.68
N ARG A 130 19.48 -4.17 7.17
CA ARG A 130 20.65 -4.51 6.35
C ARG A 130 20.46 -4.13 4.88
N PHE A 131 19.22 -3.94 4.42
CA PHE A 131 18.90 -3.59 3.03
C PHE A 131 18.70 -2.10 2.80
N THR A 132 18.33 -1.34 3.82
CA THR A 132 18.07 0.09 3.68
C THR A 132 18.47 0.86 4.94
N THR A 133 19.01 2.06 4.74
CA THR A 133 19.26 3.03 5.81
C THR A 133 18.04 3.92 6.09
N ILE A 134 16.96 3.75 5.34
CA ILE A 134 15.73 4.52 5.51
C ILE A 134 15.00 4.00 6.76
N CYS A 135 14.84 4.87 7.75
CA CYS A 135 14.08 4.57 8.96
C CYS A 135 12.62 5.03 8.79
N ILE A 136 11.75 4.09 8.41
CA ILE A 136 10.30 4.30 8.44
C ILE A 136 9.73 4.18 9.87
N SER A 137 8.61 4.83 10.12
CA SER A 137 7.91 4.82 11.39
C SER A 137 7.43 3.42 11.80
N THR A 138 7.24 3.21 13.10
CA THR A 138 6.64 1.96 13.63
C THR A 138 5.28 1.68 12.99
N ARG A 139 4.50 2.74 12.72
CA ARG A 139 3.20 2.60 12.05
C ARG A 139 3.34 2.06 10.63
N ALA A 140 4.31 2.56 9.86
CA ALA A 140 4.59 2.05 8.52
C ALA A 140 5.08 0.59 8.53
N LYS A 141 5.90 0.19 9.52
CA LYS A 141 6.31 -1.21 9.71
C LYS A 141 5.10 -2.12 9.99
N LEU A 142 4.17 -1.66 10.83
CA LEU A 142 2.91 -2.36 11.11
C LEU A 142 2.02 -2.47 9.87
N ASP A 143 1.97 -1.42 9.03
CA ASP A 143 1.23 -1.46 7.77
C ASP A 143 1.83 -2.50 6.81
N ILE A 144 3.16 -2.63 6.75
CA ILE A 144 3.84 -3.68 5.96
C ILE A 144 3.46 -5.08 6.47
N ILE A 145 3.58 -5.34 7.78
CA ILE A 145 3.24 -6.65 8.37
C ILE A 145 1.78 -7.00 8.07
N SER A 146 0.87 -6.03 8.23
CA SER A 146 -0.55 -6.21 7.96
C SER A 146 -0.84 -6.47 6.47
N THR A 147 -0.09 -5.81 5.58
CA THR A 147 -0.16 -6.05 4.14
C THR A 147 0.27 -7.47 3.81
N LEU A 148 1.42 -7.91 4.32
CA LEU A 148 1.92 -9.28 4.11
C LEU A 148 0.97 -10.33 4.67
N HIS A 149 0.40 -10.09 5.85
CA HIS A 149 -0.63 -10.94 6.44
C HIS A 149 -1.87 -11.04 5.53
N ASN A 150 -2.41 -9.90 5.06
CA ASN A 150 -3.54 -9.90 4.13
C ASN A 150 -3.26 -10.70 2.85
N LEU A 151 -2.05 -10.57 2.30
CA LEU A 151 -1.63 -11.34 1.11
C LEU A 151 -1.50 -12.84 1.42
N SER A 152 -0.99 -13.20 2.61
CA SER A 152 -0.80 -14.60 3.03
C SER A 152 -2.09 -15.40 3.16
N THR A 153 -3.24 -14.74 3.29
CA THR A 153 -4.57 -15.40 3.26
C THR A 153 -4.85 -16.10 1.93
N CYS A 154 -4.06 -15.83 0.89
CA CYS A 154 -4.02 -16.58 -0.35
C CYS A 154 -2.83 -17.55 -0.31
N PRO A 155 -3.04 -18.89 -0.27
CA PRO A 155 -1.97 -19.87 -0.03
C PRO A 155 -0.77 -19.76 -0.99
N GLN A 156 -1.03 -19.41 -2.25
CA GLN A 156 0.01 -19.22 -3.27
C GLN A 156 0.99 -18.10 -2.90
N MET A 157 0.63 -17.18 -2.01
CA MET A 157 1.45 -16.04 -1.62
C MET A 157 2.40 -16.38 -0.48
N ILE A 158 2.09 -17.38 0.33
CA ILE A 158 2.94 -17.83 1.43
C ILE A 158 4.30 -18.27 0.88
N SER A 159 4.32 -19.09 -0.17
CA SER A 159 5.56 -19.53 -0.82
C SER A 159 6.40 -18.35 -1.34
N THR A 160 5.75 -17.32 -1.87
CA THR A 160 6.43 -16.09 -2.35
C THR A 160 7.05 -15.31 -1.19
N ILE A 161 6.30 -15.13 -0.09
CA ILE A 161 6.80 -14.44 1.12
C ILE A 161 8.00 -15.19 1.71
N LEU A 162 7.93 -16.53 1.75
CA LEU A 162 9.03 -17.37 2.21
C LEU A 162 10.25 -17.27 1.28
N ALA A 163 10.06 -17.32 -0.03
CA ALA A 163 11.12 -17.21 -1.02
C ALA A 163 11.82 -15.84 -0.98
N CYS A 164 11.09 -14.77 -0.66
CA CYS A 164 11.65 -13.43 -0.43
C CYS A 164 12.34 -13.26 0.93
N GLY A 165 12.48 -14.32 1.74
CA GLY A 165 13.16 -14.27 3.03
C GLY A 165 12.33 -13.78 4.20
N GLY A 166 10.99 -13.77 4.08
CA GLY A 166 10.09 -13.17 5.07
C GLY A 166 10.28 -13.66 6.51
N LEU A 167 10.58 -14.96 6.72
CA LEU A 167 10.87 -15.49 8.06
C LEU A 167 12.13 -14.89 8.68
N ASN A 168 13.19 -14.71 7.89
CA ASN A 168 14.45 -14.15 8.36
C ASN A 168 14.30 -12.66 8.67
N THR A 169 13.62 -11.92 7.78
CA THR A 169 13.32 -10.50 7.97
C THR A 169 12.49 -10.26 9.23
N LEU A 170 11.41 -11.03 9.43
CA LEU A 170 10.57 -10.91 10.63
C LEU A 170 11.35 -11.30 11.91
N ASN A 171 12.19 -12.33 11.86
CA ASN A 171 13.00 -12.73 13.02
C ASN A 171 14.01 -11.63 13.41
N GLN A 172 14.65 -11.00 12.41
CA GLN A 172 15.55 -9.87 12.64
C GLN A 172 14.79 -8.69 13.25
N LEU A 173 13.63 -8.34 12.68
CA LEU A 173 12.79 -7.26 13.18
C LEU A 173 12.38 -7.47 14.65
N ILE A 174 12.00 -8.69 15.01
CA ILE A 174 11.63 -9.06 16.38
C ILE A 174 12.82 -8.90 17.34
N TYR A 175 14.03 -9.26 16.91
CA TYR A 175 15.23 -9.15 17.73
C TYR A 175 15.67 -7.69 17.94
N GLU A 176 15.57 -6.85 16.91
CA GLU A 176 15.98 -5.44 16.94
C GLU A 176 14.97 -4.52 17.65
N SER A 177 13.71 -4.96 17.77
CA SER A 177 12.63 -4.13 18.31
C SER A 177 12.49 -4.26 19.84
N GLU A 178 11.91 -3.24 20.46
CA GLU A 178 11.55 -3.29 21.88
C GLU A 178 10.54 -4.42 22.14
N LYS A 179 10.88 -5.33 23.07
CA LYS A 179 10.17 -6.60 23.31
C LYS A 179 8.67 -6.45 23.60
N SER A 180 8.24 -5.33 24.18
CA SER A 180 6.87 -5.06 24.58
C SER A 180 6.08 -4.22 23.57
N SER A 181 6.58 -4.03 22.35
CA SER A 181 5.90 -3.23 21.33
C SER A 181 4.82 -4.03 20.58
N ASP A 182 3.73 -3.36 20.18
CA ASP A 182 2.69 -3.89 19.27
C ASP A 182 3.31 -4.43 17.97
N LEU A 183 4.43 -3.84 17.54
CA LEU A 183 5.22 -4.30 16.41
C LEU A 183 5.76 -5.72 16.62
N VAL A 184 6.39 -5.98 17.76
CA VAL A 184 6.93 -7.31 18.09
C VAL A 184 5.82 -8.34 18.21
N GLU A 185 4.70 -7.98 18.84
CA GLU A 185 3.56 -8.88 18.99
C GLU A 185 3.01 -9.33 17.62
N LYS A 186 2.73 -8.37 16.74
CA LYS A 186 2.21 -8.65 15.39
C LYS A 186 3.24 -9.37 14.50
N ALA A 187 4.50 -8.95 14.54
CA ALA A 187 5.57 -9.62 13.80
C ALA A 187 5.73 -11.07 14.26
N THR A 188 5.68 -11.34 15.57
CA THR A 188 5.76 -12.68 16.15
C THR A 188 4.58 -13.54 15.75
N GLY A 189 3.36 -12.99 15.82
CA GLY A 189 2.15 -13.68 15.38
C GLY A 189 2.25 -14.12 13.91
N PHE A 190 2.63 -13.19 13.04
CA PHE A 190 2.77 -13.48 11.62
C PHE A 190 3.95 -14.43 11.31
N TRP A 191 5.07 -14.29 12.00
CA TRP A 191 6.21 -15.22 11.88
C TRP A 191 5.79 -16.65 12.23
N LYS A 192 5.04 -16.84 13.32
CA LYS A 192 4.54 -18.17 13.73
C LYS A 192 3.65 -18.77 12.66
N GLN A 193 2.71 -17.98 12.12
CA GLN A 193 1.83 -18.42 11.03
C GLN A 193 2.65 -18.95 9.84
N LEU A 194 3.57 -18.15 9.31
CA LEU A 194 4.43 -18.56 8.19
C LEU A 194 5.29 -19.79 8.51
N PHE A 195 5.78 -19.91 9.75
CA PHE A 195 6.61 -21.03 10.18
C PHE A 195 5.85 -22.36 10.24
N PHE A 196 4.56 -22.33 10.59
CA PHE A 196 3.72 -23.53 10.57
C PHE A 196 3.24 -23.84 9.15
N ASP A 197 2.89 -22.83 8.37
CA ASP A 197 2.40 -23.02 6.99
C ASP A 197 3.47 -23.60 6.06
N ARG A 198 4.77 -23.31 6.27
CA ARG A 198 5.86 -23.93 5.48
C ARG A 198 6.04 -25.43 5.71
N LYS A 199 5.40 -26.00 6.73
CA LYS A 199 5.48 -27.43 7.08
C LYS A 199 4.26 -28.23 6.58
N LEU A 200 3.32 -27.59 5.88
CA LEU A 200 2.21 -28.28 5.26
C LEU A 200 2.70 -29.05 4.02
N PRO A 201 2.27 -30.31 3.83
CA PRO A 201 2.73 -31.19 2.76
C PRO A 201 2.39 -30.69 1.35
#